data_AF-A0A3D4U2Z5-F1
#
_entry.id   AF-A0A3D4U2Z5-F1
#
_cell.length_a   1.000
_cell.length_b   1.000
_cell.length_c   1.000
_cell.angle_alpha   90.00
_cell.angle_beta   90.00
_cell.angle_gamma   90.00
#
_symmetry.space_group_name_H-M   'P 1'
#
loop_
_entity.id
_entity.type
_entity.pdbx_description
1 polymer ?
#
loop_
_entity_poly.entity_id
_entity_poly.type
_entity_poly.pdbx_seq_one_letter_code
_entity_poly.pdbx_strand_id
1 'polypeptide(L)'
;EGDLTIEAESVLSRNEIDAYQKKECYYLPLIARFNMVRQFCLNKVKQKAEEMVVRTKAQCEREVVRLKAALPEGGERRWKIGQAYDCRDRAVARLKKAPAAVVKSYLKNWPKWPLLELYQRVFAFPEQALAWSEGSLTAARAAEYAEIFHKQLQGRDHWEPAMEDLAPLIYLCSKVFGVKDDVRPLHIVIDEAQDYSAFQYQILKMLAAEASFTIVGDMAQGIYAYRS
;
A
#
# COMPACT_ATOMS: atom_id res chain seq x y z
N GLU A 1 10.91 7.06 8.92
CA GLU A 1 10.26 7.15 10.25
C GLU A 1 10.12 8.61 10.59
N GLY A 2 8.98 9.01 11.17
CA GLY A 2 8.73 10.41 11.54
C GLY A 2 7.50 11.02 10.86
N ASP A 3 7.24 12.25 11.26
CA ASP A 3 6.13 13.06 10.78
C ASP A 3 6.39 13.58 9.37
N LEU A 4 5.31 13.89 8.67
CA LEU A 4 5.37 14.48 7.35
C LEU A 4 5.40 16.01 7.50
N THR A 5 6.48 16.63 7.04
CA THR A 5 6.77 18.06 7.26
C THR A 5 6.97 18.84 5.96
N ILE A 6 6.72 20.16 5.98
CA ILE A 6 7.08 21.12 4.92
C ILE A 6 7.91 22.23 5.56
N GLU A 7 9.12 22.48 5.06
CA GLU A 7 10.03 23.52 5.58
C GLU A 7 10.18 23.48 7.13
N ALA A 8 10.28 22.27 7.69
CA ALA A 8 10.34 21.97 9.14
C ALA A 8 9.05 22.19 9.95
N GLU A 9 7.95 22.62 9.33
CA GLU A 9 6.62 22.61 9.96
C GLU A 9 5.95 21.24 9.80
N SER A 10 5.45 20.67 10.90
CA SER A 10 4.71 19.41 10.87
C SER A 10 3.34 19.58 10.22
N VAL A 11 3.00 18.68 9.31
CA VAL A 11 1.71 18.65 8.59
C VAL A 11 0.84 17.50 9.08
N LEU A 12 1.43 16.31 9.16
CA LEU A 12 0.76 15.09 9.60
C LEU A 12 1.72 14.28 10.44
N SER A 13 1.25 13.82 11.59
CA SER A 13 1.99 12.88 12.40
C SER A 13 1.92 11.46 11.85
N ARG A 14 2.91 10.64 12.19
CA ARG A 14 2.88 9.20 11.85
C ARG A 14 1.62 8.51 12.40
N ASN A 15 1.22 8.86 13.62
CA ASN A 15 0.06 8.27 14.30
C ASN A 15 -1.25 8.58 13.57
N GLU A 16 -1.40 9.79 13.03
CA GLU A 16 -2.60 10.14 12.23
C GLU A 16 -2.67 9.34 10.94
N ILE A 17 -1.53 9.13 10.28
CA ILE A 17 -1.45 8.31 9.05
C ILE A 17 -1.82 6.86 9.37
N ASP A 18 -1.28 6.30 10.45
CA ASP A 18 -1.57 4.92 10.87
C ASP A 18 -3.02 4.76 11.33
N ALA A 19 -3.58 5.74 12.02
CA ALA A 19 -4.99 5.76 12.42
C ALA A 19 -5.91 5.80 11.18
N TYR A 20 -5.60 6.65 10.20
CA TYR A 20 -6.35 6.72 8.94
C TYR A 20 -6.32 5.38 8.20
N GLN A 21 -5.15 4.76 8.07
CA GLN A 21 -5.02 3.46 7.42
C GLN A 21 -5.83 2.37 8.13
N LYS A 22 -5.80 2.33 9.47
CA LYS A 22 -6.46 1.29 10.26
C LYS A 22 -7.98 1.47 10.38
N LYS A 23 -8.47 2.71 10.34
CA LYS A 23 -9.91 3.00 10.51
C LYS A 23 -10.64 3.18 9.19
N GLU A 24 -10.05 3.90 8.24
CA GLU A 24 -10.74 4.30 7.00
C GLU A 24 -10.45 3.35 5.83
N CYS A 25 -9.35 2.60 5.88
CA CYS A 25 -8.91 1.77 4.75
C CYS A 25 -8.98 0.26 5.04
N TYR A 26 -9.48 -0.18 6.21
CA TYR A 26 -9.36 -1.58 6.65
C TYR A 26 -10.08 -2.61 5.77
N TYR A 27 -11.12 -2.21 5.04
CA TYR A 27 -11.92 -3.07 4.17
C TYR A 27 -11.31 -3.24 2.77
N LEU A 28 -10.34 -2.40 2.40
CA LEU A 28 -9.75 -2.40 1.06
C LEU A 28 -8.60 -3.42 0.94
N PRO A 29 -8.26 -3.88 -0.28
CA PRO A 29 -7.01 -4.58 -0.54
C PRO A 29 -5.78 -3.72 -0.25
N LEU A 30 -4.65 -4.34 0.10
CA LEU A 30 -3.46 -3.64 0.60
C LEU A 30 -2.96 -2.50 -0.30
N ILE A 31 -2.89 -2.71 -1.62
CA ILE A 31 -2.46 -1.70 -2.59
C ILE A 31 -3.47 -0.55 -2.69
N ALA A 32 -4.77 -0.84 -2.60
CA ALA A 32 -5.80 0.19 -2.56
C ALA A 32 -5.69 1.04 -1.28
N ARG A 33 -5.37 0.43 -0.12
CA ARG A 33 -5.07 1.17 1.13
C ARG A 33 -3.90 2.13 0.92
N PHE A 34 -2.82 1.66 0.30
CA PHE A 34 -1.66 2.49 0.03
C PHE A 34 -2.00 3.70 -0.85
N ASN A 35 -2.82 3.51 -1.89
CA ASN A 35 -3.26 4.60 -2.74
C ASN A 35 -4.12 5.62 -1.98
N MET A 36 -5.02 5.16 -1.11
CA MET A 36 -5.84 6.02 -0.24
C MET A 36 -4.96 6.84 0.71
N VAL A 37 -4.01 6.19 1.40
CA VAL A 37 -3.05 6.87 2.29
C VAL A 37 -2.24 7.91 1.52
N ARG A 38 -1.75 7.56 0.32
CA ARG A 38 -1.01 8.50 -0.54
C ARG A 38 -1.84 9.73 -0.88
N GLN A 39 -3.11 9.54 -1.26
CA GLN A 39 -4.01 10.66 -1.58
C GLN A 39 -4.35 11.49 -0.34
N PHE A 40 -4.59 10.85 0.80
CA PHE A 40 -4.80 11.51 2.08
C PHE A 40 -3.62 12.42 2.45
N CYS A 41 -2.39 11.90 2.42
CA CYS A 41 -1.19 12.68 2.66
C CYS A 41 -1.07 13.84 1.65
N LEU A 42 -1.26 13.57 0.36
CA LEU A 42 -1.16 14.60 -0.68
C LEU A 42 -2.13 15.76 -0.44
N ASN A 43 -3.38 15.47 -0.11
CA ASN A 43 -4.41 16.48 0.13
C ASN A 43 -4.07 17.34 1.35
N LYS A 44 -3.63 16.72 2.46
CA LYS A 44 -3.24 17.45 3.68
C LYS A 44 -2.02 18.34 3.48
N VAL A 45 -1.03 17.85 2.75
CA VAL A 45 0.19 18.59 2.42
C VAL A 45 -0.08 19.72 1.45
N LYS A 46 -0.97 19.51 0.48
CA LYS A 46 -1.43 20.55 -0.43
C LYS A 46 -2.16 21.66 0.33
N GLN A 47 -3.10 21.31 1.20
CA GLN A 47 -3.82 22.26 2.05
C GLN A 47 -2.83 23.11 2.87
N LYS A 48 -1.87 22.48 3.54
CA LYS A 48 -0.87 23.19 4.34
C LYS A 48 0.04 24.08 3.49
N ALA A 49 0.47 23.62 2.32
CA ALA A 49 1.27 24.41 1.40
C ALA A 49 0.52 25.65 0.89
N GLU A 50 -0.78 25.54 0.64
CA GLU A 50 -1.64 26.68 0.25
C GLU A 50 -1.73 27.72 1.38
N GLU A 51 -1.91 27.29 2.63
CA GLU A 51 -1.86 28.16 3.82
C GLU A 51 -0.51 28.89 3.94
N MET A 52 0.60 28.16 3.75
CA MET A 52 1.95 28.74 3.78
C MET A 52 2.15 29.76 2.66
N VAL A 53 1.64 29.50 1.44
CA VAL A 53 1.72 30.44 0.31
C VAL A 53 0.99 31.74 0.64
N VAL A 54 -0.19 31.67 1.24
CA VAL A 54 -0.94 32.87 1.67
C VAL A 54 -0.13 33.65 2.70
N ARG A 55 0.45 32.96 3.69
CA ARG A 55 1.29 33.58 4.73
C ARG A 55 2.54 34.24 4.15
N THR A 56 3.22 33.60 3.20
CA THR A 56 4.40 34.15 2.51
C THR A 56 4.06 35.40 1.70
N LYS A 57 2.93 35.41 0.99
CA LYS A 57 2.45 36.60 0.27
C LYS A 57 2.18 37.76 1.23
N ALA A 58 1.47 37.50 2.32
CA ALA A 58 1.18 38.51 3.34
C ALA A 58 2.45 39.04 4.03
N GLN A 59 3.45 38.18 4.27
CA GLN A 59 4.76 38.61 4.79
C GLN A 59 5.48 39.54 3.81
N CYS A 60 5.47 39.21 2.51
CA CYS A 60 6.05 40.06 1.49
C CYS A 60 5.35 41.43 1.40
N GLU A 61 4.02 41.47 1.47
CA GLU A 61 3.26 42.71 1.45
C GLU A 61 3.60 43.62 2.64
N ARG A 62 3.68 43.04 3.85
CA ARG A 62 4.10 43.76 5.05
C ARG A 62 5.52 44.33 4.91
N GLU A 63 6.45 43.55 4.36
CA GLU A 63 7.83 44.01 4.16
C GLU A 63 7.91 45.13 3.13
N VAL A 64 7.14 45.04 2.03
CA VAL A 64 7.08 46.12 1.02
C VAL A 64 6.51 47.41 1.63
N VAL A 65 5.47 47.33 2.46
CA VAL A 65 4.93 48.50 3.18
C VAL A 65 6.00 49.09 4.11
N ARG A 66 6.71 48.25 4.87
CA ARG A 66 7.81 48.68 5.75
C ARG A 66 8.93 49.37 4.98
N LEU A 67 9.35 48.81 3.85
CA LEU A 67 10.39 49.39 3.00
C LEU A 67 9.98 50.75 2.40
N LYS A 68 8.70 50.89 2.00
CA LYS A 68 8.16 52.17 1.52
C LYS A 68 8.15 53.24 2.61
N ALA A 69 7.89 52.87 3.86
CA ALA A 69 7.90 53.79 5.00
C ALA A 69 9.33 54.16 5.45
N ALA A 70 10.28 53.23 5.38
CA ALA A 70 11.62 53.41 5.93
C ALA A 70 12.62 54.12 4.98
N LEU A 71 12.47 53.96 3.66
CA LEU A 71 13.40 54.50 2.66
C LEU A 71 12.70 55.56 1.81
N PRO A 72 13.36 56.65 1.39
CA PRO A 72 12.79 57.63 0.45
C PRO A 72 12.59 57.05 -0.96
N GLU A 73 11.87 57.76 -1.83
CA GLU A 73 11.73 57.36 -3.23
C GLU A 73 13.07 57.43 -3.96
N GLY A 74 13.45 56.34 -4.63
CA GLY A 74 14.75 56.25 -5.27
C GLY A 74 15.05 54.87 -5.87
N GLY A 75 16.27 54.71 -6.38
CA GLY A 75 16.76 53.44 -6.93
C GLY A 75 16.84 52.34 -5.86
N GLU A 76 17.33 52.67 -4.66
CA GLU A 76 17.51 51.69 -3.58
C GLU A 76 16.17 51.09 -3.10
N ARG A 77 15.14 51.93 -2.89
CA ARG A 77 13.79 51.46 -2.51
C ARG A 77 13.24 50.51 -3.56
N ARG A 78 13.33 50.86 -4.84
CA ARG A 78 12.86 50.02 -5.96
C ARG A 78 13.60 48.69 -6.00
N TRP A 79 14.92 48.69 -5.80
CA TRP A 79 15.73 47.48 -5.77
C TRP A 79 15.36 46.54 -4.62
N LYS A 80 15.22 47.06 -3.39
CA LYS A 80 14.83 46.23 -2.21
C LYS A 80 13.42 45.66 -2.36
N ILE A 81 12.46 46.43 -2.89
CA ILE A 81 11.11 45.94 -3.17
C ILE A 81 11.14 44.83 -4.24
N GLY A 82 11.94 45.01 -5.30
CA GLY A 82 12.16 43.98 -6.32
C GLY A 82 12.68 42.67 -5.71
N GLN A 83 13.70 42.76 -4.85
CA GLN A 83 14.21 41.58 -4.14
C GLN A 83 13.16 40.90 -3.25
N ALA A 84 12.33 41.66 -2.56
CA ALA A 84 11.26 41.10 -1.74
C ALA A 84 10.27 40.28 -2.59
N TYR A 85 9.89 40.80 -3.76
CA TYR A 85 9.04 40.07 -4.70
C TYR A 85 9.73 38.84 -5.30
N ASP A 86 11.00 38.94 -5.68
CA ASP A 86 11.77 37.79 -6.17
C ASP A 86 11.87 36.68 -5.11
N CYS A 87 12.13 37.04 -3.85
CA CYS A 87 12.15 36.11 -2.73
C CYS A 87 10.79 35.44 -2.52
N ARG A 88 9.69 36.21 -2.56
CA ARG A 88 8.32 35.69 -2.50
C ARG A 88 8.06 34.70 -3.62
N ASP A 89 8.39 35.05 -4.86
CA ASP A 89 8.07 34.23 -6.03
C ASP A 89 8.84 32.91 -6.01
N ARG A 90 10.12 32.95 -5.60
CA ARG A 90 10.92 31.74 -5.36
C ARG A 90 10.31 30.87 -4.26
N ALA A 91 9.91 31.46 -3.14
CA ALA A 91 9.31 30.72 -2.02
C ALA A 91 7.96 30.08 -2.42
N VAL A 92 7.08 30.84 -3.07
CA VAL A 92 5.79 30.33 -3.58
C VAL A 92 6.01 29.22 -4.61
N ALA A 93 6.98 29.36 -5.51
CA ALA A 93 7.31 28.31 -6.48
C ALA A 93 7.80 27.02 -5.81
N ARG A 94 8.59 27.11 -4.73
CA ARG A 94 8.99 25.94 -3.93
C ARG A 94 7.79 25.30 -3.23
N LEU A 95 6.95 26.09 -2.56
CA LEU A 95 5.77 25.60 -1.85
C LEU A 95 4.76 24.93 -2.79
N LYS A 96 4.59 25.42 -4.03
CA LYS A 96 3.75 24.76 -5.04
C LYS A 96 4.27 23.38 -5.47
N LYS A 97 5.58 23.18 -5.46
CA LYS A 97 6.22 21.90 -5.82
C LYS A 97 6.37 20.95 -4.62
N ALA A 98 6.33 21.49 -3.40
CA ALA A 98 6.57 20.73 -2.17
C ALA A 98 5.63 19.53 -1.98
N PRO A 99 4.30 19.60 -2.23
CA PRO A 99 3.41 18.49 -1.92
C PRO A 99 3.79 17.17 -2.58
N ALA A 100 4.05 17.20 -3.89
CA ALA A 100 4.45 16.00 -4.63
C ALA A 100 5.82 15.48 -4.17
N ALA A 101 6.78 16.38 -3.93
CA ALA A 101 8.13 16.01 -3.52
C ALA A 101 8.17 15.42 -2.11
N VAL A 102 7.48 16.04 -1.14
CA VAL A 102 7.42 15.59 0.25
C VAL A 102 6.73 14.25 0.35
N VAL A 103 5.54 14.08 -0.26
CA VAL A 103 4.83 12.80 -0.24
C VAL A 103 5.64 11.71 -0.95
N LYS A 104 6.26 12.01 -2.10
CA LYS A 104 7.13 11.05 -2.80
C LYS A 104 8.31 10.62 -1.93
N SER A 105 8.95 11.56 -1.22
CA SER A 105 10.06 11.27 -0.30
C SER A 105 9.59 10.41 0.87
N TYR A 106 8.47 10.77 1.49
CA TYR A 106 7.88 10.05 2.61
C TYR A 106 7.53 8.60 2.24
N LEU A 107 6.95 8.40 1.05
CA LEU A 107 6.55 7.09 0.54
C LEU A 107 7.69 6.31 -0.15
N LYS A 108 8.90 6.89 -0.26
CA LYS A 108 10.01 6.28 -1.02
C LYS A 108 10.39 4.91 -0.47
N ASN A 109 10.40 4.77 0.85
CA ASN A 109 10.81 3.56 1.55
C ASN A 109 9.63 2.68 1.96
N TRP A 110 8.43 2.96 1.44
CA TRP A 110 7.31 2.08 1.71
C TRP A 110 7.61 0.71 1.09
N PRO A 111 7.37 -0.40 1.81
CA PRO A 111 7.60 -1.73 1.29
C PRO A 111 6.88 -1.92 -0.04
N LYS A 112 7.60 -2.50 -1.00
CA LYS A 112 6.98 -3.09 -2.18
C LYS A 112 6.39 -4.44 -1.77
N TRP A 113 5.34 -4.83 -2.45
CA TRP A 113 4.55 -6.02 -2.12
C TRP A 113 4.56 -7.02 -3.28
N PRO A 114 5.74 -7.51 -3.75
CA PRO A 114 5.78 -8.53 -4.79
C PRO A 114 5.16 -9.82 -4.26
N LEU A 115 4.21 -10.37 -5.02
CA LEU A 115 3.35 -11.46 -4.57
C LEU A 115 4.14 -12.70 -4.12
N LEU A 116 5.10 -13.13 -4.93
CA LEU A 116 5.88 -14.34 -4.67
C LEU A 116 6.75 -14.19 -3.42
N GLU A 117 7.40 -13.04 -3.21
CA GLU A 117 8.21 -12.82 -2.00
C GLU A 117 7.33 -12.76 -0.74
N LEU A 118 6.12 -12.21 -0.83
CA LEU A 118 5.19 -12.22 0.30
C LEU A 118 4.74 -13.62 0.66
N TYR A 119 4.50 -14.46 -0.35
CA TYR A 119 4.18 -15.85 -0.13
C TYR A 119 5.35 -16.60 0.53
N GLN A 120 6.57 -16.43 0.01
CA GLN A 120 7.78 -17.02 0.58
C GLN A 120 8.01 -16.58 2.03
N ARG A 121 7.70 -15.32 2.36
CA ARG A 121 7.80 -14.80 3.74
C ARG A 121 6.90 -15.52 4.75
N VAL A 122 5.80 -16.12 4.34
CA VAL A 122 4.95 -16.93 5.25
C VAL A 122 5.75 -18.11 5.82
N PHE A 123 6.63 -18.69 5.02
CA PHE A 123 7.46 -19.85 5.41
C PHE A 123 8.82 -19.44 6.00
N ALA A 124 9.24 -18.19 5.83
CA ALA A 124 10.48 -17.67 6.40
C ALA A 124 10.41 -17.49 7.93
N PHE A 125 9.19 -17.38 8.48
CA PHE A 125 8.96 -17.02 9.87
C PHE A 125 7.89 -17.92 10.51
N PRO A 126 8.24 -19.18 10.88
CA PRO A 126 7.29 -20.18 11.36
C PRO A 126 6.60 -19.79 12.67
N GLU A 127 7.23 -18.99 13.52
CA GLU A 127 6.65 -18.50 14.77
C GLU A 127 5.48 -17.52 14.55
N GLN A 128 5.51 -16.73 13.48
CA GLN A 128 4.46 -15.80 13.09
C GLN A 128 3.35 -16.57 12.38
N ALA A 129 3.69 -17.55 11.55
CA ALA A 129 2.71 -18.47 10.98
C ALA A 129 1.93 -19.20 12.08
N LEU A 130 2.60 -19.64 13.15
CA LEU A 130 1.97 -20.21 14.33
C LEU A 130 1.01 -19.21 15.00
N ALA A 131 1.45 -17.97 15.23
CA ALA A 131 0.62 -16.93 15.84
C ALA A 131 -0.63 -16.59 15.01
N TRP A 132 -0.51 -16.56 13.68
CA TRP A 132 -1.62 -16.29 12.76
C TRP A 132 -2.55 -17.48 12.53
N SER A 133 -2.11 -18.68 12.87
CA SER A 133 -2.91 -19.90 12.68
C SER A 133 -4.08 -20.03 13.66
N GLU A 134 -4.15 -19.17 14.67
CA GLU A 134 -5.18 -19.19 15.73
C GLU A 134 -5.34 -20.58 16.38
N GLY A 135 -4.23 -21.33 16.49
CA GLY A 135 -4.18 -22.65 17.12
C GLY A 135 -4.38 -23.84 16.16
N SER A 136 -4.60 -23.60 14.88
CA SER A 136 -4.71 -24.67 13.87
C SER A 136 -3.36 -25.31 13.50
N LEU A 137 -2.24 -24.62 13.77
CA LEU A 137 -0.89 -25.08 13.50
C LEU A 137 -0.16 -25.38 14.83
N THR A 138 0.64 -26.44 14.87
CA THR A 138 1.57 -26.69 15.97
C THR A 138 2.96 -26.13 15.61
N ALA A 139 3.78 -25.82 16.62
CA ALA A 139 5.14 -25.34 16.38
C ALA A 139 5.97 -26.34 15.54
N ALA A 140 5.79 -27.64 15.78
CA ALA A 140 6.45 -28.70 15.01
C ALA A 140 6.04 -28.66 13.53
N ARG A 141 4.74 -28.56 13.23
CA ARG A 141 4.23 -28.47 11.86
C ARG A 141 4.66 -27.18 11.16
N ALA A 142 4.68 -26.06 11.89
CA ALA A 142 5.16 -24.79 11.34
C ALA A 142 6.62 -24.87 10.90
N ALA A 143 7.48 -25.47 11.74
CA ALA A 143 8.88 -25.69 11.42
C ALA A 143 9.07 -26.67 10.26
N GLU A 144 8.30 -27.77 10.24
CA GLU A 144 8.31 -28.76 9.16
C GLU A 144 7.95 -28.13 7.81
N TYR A 145 6.85 -27.37 7.73
CA TYR A 145 6.43 -26.70 6.50
C TYR A 145 7.45 -25.66 6.03
N ALA A 146 8.03 -24.90 6.96
CA ALA A 146 9.12 -23.99 6.64
C ALA A 146 10.32 -24.73 6.05
N GLU A 147 10.73 -25.85 6.64
CA GLU A 147 11.87 -26.65 6.16
C GLU A 147 11.61 -27.23 4.75
N ILE A 148 10.43 -27.81 4.53
CA ILE A 148 10.01 -28.34 3.22
C ILE A 148 10.08 -27.23 2.16
N PHE A 149 9.52 -26.06 2.47
CA PHE A 149 9.51 -24.94 1.55
C PHE A 149 10.92 -24.42 1.26
N HIS A 150 11.78 -24.29 2.27
CA HIS A 150 13.18 -23.90 2.07
C HIS A 150 13.93 -24.88 1.18
N LYS A 151 13.72 -26.20 1.36
CA LYS A 151 14.32 -27.23 0.49
C LYS A 151 13.88 -27.09 -0.97
N GLN A 152 12.64 -26.69 -1.23
CA GLN A 152 12.19 -26.43 -2.61
C GLN A 152 12.90 -25.25 -3.27
N LEU A 153 13.33 -24.26 -2.49
CA LEU A 153 14.05 -23.07 -2.97
C LEU A 153 15.56 -23.30 -3.15
N GLN A 154 16.14 -24.32 -2.49
CA GLN A 154 17.58 -24.55 -2.53
C GLN A 154 18.08 -24.89 -3.94
N GLY A 155 19.14 -24.20 -4.37
CA GLY A 155 19.81 -24.47 -5.64
C GLY A 155 19.05 -24.02 -6.89
N ARG A 156 18.01 -23.18 -6.75
CA ARG A 156 17.25 -22.61 -7.86
C ARG A 156 17.45 -21.11 -7.98
N ASP A 157 17.57 -20.64 -9.23
CA ASP A 157 17.62 -19.20 -9.53
C ASP A 157 16.25 -18.53 -9.37
N HIS A 158 15.17 -19.29 -9.57
CA HIS A 158 13.80 -18.84 -9.37
C HIS A 158 12.92 -19.93 -8.73
N TRP A 159 11.93 -19.51 -7.96
CA TRP A 159 10.92 -20.39 -7.42
C TRP A 159 9.77 -20.57 -8.41
N GLU A 160 9.40 -21.82 -8.67
CA GLU A 160 8.23 -22.18 -9.46
C GLU A 160 7.18 -22.77 -8.52
N PRO A 161 6.01 -22.12 -8.38
CA PRO A 161 4.94 -22.64 -7.54
C PRO A 161 4.42 -23.98 -8.05
N ALA A 162 4.22 -24.93 -7.14
CA ALA A 162 3.49 -26.17 -7.43
C ALA A 162 1.98 -25.90 -7.52
N MET A 163 1.22 -26.90 -7.97
CA MET A 163 -0.23 -26.78 -8.11
C MET A 163 -0.92 -26.47 -6.77
N GLU A 164 -0.40 -27.01 -5.68
CA GLU A 164 -0.85 -26.78 -4.31
C GLU A 164 -0.67 -25.33 -3.85
N ASP A 165 0.34 -24.63 -4.39
CA ASP A 165 0.66 -23.25 -4.03
C ASP A 165 -0.25 -22.23 -4.74
N LEU A 166 -0.90 -22.62 -5.84
CA LEU A 166 -1.67 -21.71 -6.68
C LEU A 166 -2.88 -21.12 -5.95
N ALA A 167 -3.67 -21.93 -5.24
CA ALA A 167 -4.82 -21.43 -4.49
C ALA A 167 -4.42 -20.44 -3.38
N PRO A 168 -3.42 -20.73 -2.52
CA PRO A 168 -2.85 -19.75 -1.60
C PRO A 168 -2.33 -18.47 -2.26
N LEU A 169 -1.65 -18.58 -3.40
CA LEU A 169 -1.14 -17.42 -4.14
C LEU A 169 -2.27 -16.54 -4.67
N ILE A 170 -3.33 -17.15 -5.21
CA ILE A 170 -4.51 -16.43 -5.69
C ILE A 170 -5.22 -15.72 -4.52
N TYR A 171 -5.34 -16.40 -3.37
CA TYR A 171 -5.87 -15.79 -2.15
C TYR A 171 -5.05 -14.57 -1.73
N LEU A 172 -3.73 -14.71 -1.63
CA LEU A 172 -2.85 -13.62 -1.24
C LEU A 172 -2.92 -12.47 -2.26
N CYS A 173 -2.98 -12.80 -3.55
CA CYS A 173 -3.15 -11.83 -4.63
C CYS A 173 -4.44 -11.02 -4.44
N SER A 174 -5.56 -11.67 -4.13
CA SER A 174 -6.84 -10.99 -3.90
C SER A 174 -6.79 -10.04 -2.70
N LYS A 175 -6.09 -10.42 -1.62
CA LYS A 175 -5.92 -9.55 -0.43
C LYS A 175 -4.96 -8.40 -0.66
N VAL A 176 -3.91 -8.60 -1.47
CA VAL A 176 -2.90 -7.57 -1.74
C VAL A 176 -3.38 -6.59 -2.81
N PHE A 177 -3.81 -7.10 -3.95
CA PHE A 177 -4.13 -6.30 -5.14
C PHE A 177 -5.64 -6.10 -5.37
N GLY A 178 -6.47 -6.92 -4.75
CA GLY A 178 -7.90 -7.01 -5.07
C GLY A 178 -8.19 -8.05 -6.14
N VAL A 179 -9.46 -8.37 -6.32
CA VAL A 179 -9.95 -9.18 -7.45
C VAL A 179 -10.32 -8.22 -8.57
N LYS A 180 -9.82 -8.46 -9.78
CA LYS A 180 -10.25 -7.70 -10.95
C LYS A 180 -11.63 -8.19 -11.37
N ASP A 181 -12.51 -7.25 -11.70
CA ASP A 181 -13.88 -7.52 -12.13
C ASP A 181 -14.00 -8.00 -13.58
N ASP A 182 -12.87 -8.16 -14.27
CA ASP A 182 -12.82 -8.40 -15.71
C ASP A 182 -13.50 -9.71 -16.12
N VAL A 183 -13.67 -10.67 -15.19
CA VAL A 183 -14.35 -11.94 -15.44
C VAL A 183 -15.29 -12.27 -14.29
N ARG A 184 -16.59 -12.17 -14.53
CA ARG A 184 -17.65 -12.61 -13.60
C ARG A 184 -18.45 -13.74 -14.24
N PRO A 185 -18.06 -15.01 -14.02
CA PRO A 185 -18.79 -16.13 -14.59
C PRO A 185 -20.18 -16.23 -13.94
N LEU A 186 -21.20 -16.57 -14.73
CA LEU A 186 -22.57 -16.81 -14.23
C LEU A 186 -22.75 -18.24 -13.70
N HIS A 187 -22.01 -19.19 -14.28
CA HIS A 187 -22.04 -20.59 -13.93
C HIS A 187 -20.65 -21.21 -14.06
N ILE A 188 -20.25 -22.00 -13.07
CA ILE A 188 -19.00 -22.76 -13.05
C ILE A 188 -19.33 -24.23 -12.95
N VAL A 189 -18.80 -25.02 -13.88
CA VAL A 189 -18.83 -26.48 -13.82
C VAL A 189 -17.47 -26.96 -13.33
N ILE A 190 -17.46 -27.75 -12.26
CA ILE A 190 -16.29 -28.41 -11.72
C ILE A 190 -16.47 -29.90 -11.96
N ASP A 191 -15.65 -30.45 -12.84
CA ASP A 191 -15.56 -31.88 -13.10
C ASP A 191 -14.41 -32.48 -12.27
N GLU A 192 -14.49 -33.77 -11.97
CA GLU A 192 -13.58 -34.49 -11.07
C GLU A 192 -13.39 -33.77 -9.72
N ALA A 193 -14.52 -33.39 -9.12
CA ALA A 193 -14.62 -32.63 -7.89
C ALA A 193 -13.80 -33.18 -6.72
N GLN A 194 -13.59 -34.49 -6.68
CA GLN A 194 -12.80 -35.20 -5.67
C GLN A 194 -11.31 -34.84 -5.71
N ASP A 195 -10.81 -34.31 -6.83
CA ASP A 195 -9.41 -33.89 -6.96
C ASP A 195 -9.17 -32.47 -6.46
N TYR A 196 -10.21 -31.73 -6.09
CA TYR A 196 -10.07 -30.36 -5.57
C TYR A 196 -9.97 -30.37 -4.04
N SER A 197 -9.06 -29.55 -3.51
CA SER A 197 -9.01 -29.30 -2.08
C SER A 197 -10.13 -28.36 -1.63
N ALA A 198 -10.55 -28.48 -0.37
CA ALA A 198 -11.50 -27.55 0.24
C ALA A 198 -11.07 -26.08 0.06
N PHE A 199 -9.76 -25.79 0.11
CA PHE A 199 -9.27 -24.43 -0.08
C PHE A 199 -9.43 -23.94 -1.52
N GLN A 200 -9.18 -24.77 -2.53
CA GLN A 200 -9.43 -24.42 -3.94
C GLN A 200 -10.91 -24.05 -4.16
N TYR A 201 -11.85 -24.79 -3.58
CA TYR A 201 -13.27 -24.44 -3.62
C TYR A 201 -13.58 -23.08 -2.99
N GLN A 202 -12.97 -22.78 -1.84
CA GLN A 202 -13.16 -21.49 -1.19
C GLN A 202 -12.65 -20.34 -2.06
N ILE A 203 -11.54 -20.53 -2.77
CA ILE A 203 -11.02 -19.54 -3.72
C ILE A 203 -11.98 -19.35 -4.89
N LEU A 204 -12.52 -20.42 -5.47
CA LEU A 204 -13.50 -20.31 -6.55
C LEU A 204 -14.76 -19.55 -6.10
N LYS A 205 -15.29 -19.87 -4.92
CA LYS A 205 -16.43 -19.14 -4.34
C LYS A 205 -16.12 -17.67 -4.06
N MET A 206 -14.91 -17.38 -3.56
CA MET A 206 -14.47 -16.00 -3.30
C MET A 206 -14.37 -15.19 -4.60
N LEU A 207 -13.82 -15.78 -5.67
CA LEU A 207 -13.63 -15.09 -6.95
C LEU A 207 -14.95 -14.96 -7.74
N ALA A 208 -15.83 -15.94 -7.61
CA ALA A 208 -17.08 -16.03 -8.36
C ALA A 208 -18.29 -16.07 -7.43
N ALA A 209 -18.38 -15.08 -6.54
CA ALA A 209 -19.38 -15.04 -5.47
C ALA A 209 -20.85 -15.10 -5.97
N GLU A 210 -21.10 -14.60 -7.18
CA GLU A 210 -22.43 -14.57 -7.80
C GLU A 210 -22.68 -15.76 -8.75
N ALA A 211 -21.69 -16.62 -8.96
CA ALA A 211 -21.81 -17.75 -9.88
C ALA A 211 -22.60 -18.91 -9.24
N SER A 212 -23.40 -19.58 -10.07
CA SER A 212 -23.93 -20.90 -9.74
C SER A 212 -22.88 -21.98 -10.01
N PHE A 213 -22.93 -23.09 -9.27
CA PHE A 213 -21.95 -24.18 -9.40
C PHE A 213 -22.64 -25.50 -9.73
N THR A 214 -22.09 -26.23 -10.70
CA THR A 214 -22.35 -27.66 -10.91
C THR A 214 -21.07 -28.40 -10.54
N ILE A 215 -21.12 -29.24 -9.51
CA ILE A 215 -19.97 -30.00 -9.00
C ILE A 215 -20.23 -31.48 -9.30
N VAL A 216 -19.37 -32.08 -10.12
CA VAL A 216 -19.48 -33.47 -10.59
C VAL A 216 -18.20 -34.22 -10.22
N GLY A 217 -18.34 -35.45 -9.76
CA GLY A 217 -17.23 -36.31 -9.40
C GLY A 217 -17.68 -37.57 -8.67
N ASP A 218 -16.76 -38.54 -8.55
CA ASP A 218 -16.96 -39.77 -7.79
C ASP A 218 -15.92 -39.85 -6.66
N MET A 219 -16.40 -39.78 -5.42
CA MET A 219 -15.53 -39.84 -4.24
C MET A 219 -14.75 -41.16 -4.14
N ALA A 220 -15.24 -42.24 -4.76
CA ALA A 220 -14.55 -43.53 -4.78
C ALA A 220 -13.34 -43.55 -5.76
N GLN A 221 -13.19 -42.53 -6.61
CA GLN A 221 -12.14 -42.44 -7.63
C GLN A 221 -11.06 -41.42 -7.30
N GLY A 222 -11.09 -40.81 -6.11
CA GLY A 222 -10.11 -39.82 -5.70
C GLY A 222 -8.68 -40.39 -5.67
N ILE A 223 -7.76 -39.76 -6.40
CA ILE A 223 -6.36 -40.19 -6.50
C ILE A 223 -5.45 -39.52 -5.44
N TYR A 224 -5.97 -38.57 -4.66
CA TYR A 224 -5.21 -37.83 -3.64
C TYR A 224 -5.82 -37.95 -2.24
N ALA A 225 -5.20 -38.75 -1.36
CA ALA A 225 -5.70 -39.03 -0.01
C ALA A 225 -5.70 -37.81 0.96
N TYR A 226 -5.04 -36.70 0.62
CA TYR A 226 -4.87 -35.52 1.50
C TYR A 226 -5.76 -34.32 1.14
N ARG A 227 -6.62 -34.44 0.11
CA ARG A 227 -7.47 -33.34 -0.39
C ARG A 227 -8.88 -33.32 0.23
N SER A 228 -9.20 -34.32 1.06
CA SER A 228 -10.42 -34.48 1.86
C SER A 228 -10.48 -33.59 3.10
#